data_AF-A0A820QY03-F1
#
_entry.id   AF-A0A820QY03-F1
#
_cell.length_a   1.000
_cell.length_b   1.000
_cell.length_c   1.000
_cell.angle_alpha   90.00
_cell.angle_beta   90.00
_cell.angle_gamma   90.00
#
_symmetry.space_group_name_H-M   'P 1'
#
loop_
_entity.id
_entity.type
_entity.pdbx_description
1 polymer ?
#
loop_
_entity_poly.entity_id
_entity_poly.type
_entity_poly.pdbx_seq_one_letter_code
_entity_poly.pdbx_strand_id
1 'polypeptide(L)'
;MVFLTNLLRKLPTPEWLLKETIPGKRTDNKWWRLETFRFTFNSDGRRRRCFKIAYPYMKNRWRLASRNRQFKPIFDAELQDTRIDAAA
;
A
#
# COMPACT_ATOMS: atom_id res chain seq x y z
N MET A 1 37.61 9.94 0.20
CA MET A 1 36.49 9.40 1.02
C MET A 1 35.47 8.66 0.15
N VAL A 2 35.83 7.53 -0.46
CA VAL A 2 34.91 6.69 -1.26
C VAL A 2 35.34 5.23 -1.11
N PHE A 3 35.21 4.61 0.07
CA PHE A 3 35.55 3.18 0.20
C PHE A 3 34.69 2.37 1.16
N LEU A 4 33.93 2.98 2.08
CA LEU A 4 33.05 2.21 2.98
C LEU A 4 31.79 1.68 2.27
N THR A 5 31.18 2.49 1.40
CA THR A 5 29.88 2.16 0.78
C THR A 5 29.98 1.05 -0.27
N ASN A 6 31.11 0.96 -0.98
CA ASN A 6 31.35 -0.11 -1.97
C ASN A 6 31.75 -1.44 -1.31
N LEU A 7 32.38 -1.40 -0.13
CA LEU A 7 32.72 -2.60 0.64
C LEU A 7 31.46 -3.24 1.24
N LEU A 8 30.53 -2.41 1.74
CA LEU A 8 29.25 -2.86 2.30
C LEU A 8 28.33 -3.55 1.27
N ARG A 9 28.45 -3.25 -0.03
CA ARG A 9 27.70 -3.94 -1.11
C ARG A 9 28.24 -5.33 -1.45
N LYS A 10 29.51 -5.62 -1.13
CA LYS A 10 30.16 -6.90 -1.42
C LYS A 10 30.08 -7.89 -0.27
N LEU A 11 29.65 -7.46 0.91
CA LEU A 11 29.41 -8.38 2.02
C LEU A 11 28.18 -9.23 1.68
N PRO A 12 28.27 -10.57 1.73
CA PRO A 12 27.09 -11.41 1.65
C PRO A 12 26.13 -10.93 2.73
N THR A 13 24.90 -10.61 2.34
CA THR A 13 23.87 -10.22 3.29
C THR A 13 23.80 -11.32 4.34
N PRO A 14 23.96 -10.98 5.63
CA PRO A 14 24.10 -12.01 6.65
C PRO A 14 22.86 -12.91 6.64
N GLU A 15 23.07 -14.22 6.70
CA GLU A 15 22.00 -15.20 6.49
C GLU A 15 20.80 -15.01 7.42
N TRP A 16 20.96 -14.41 8.60
CA TRP A 16 19.85 -14.09 9.50
C TRP A 16 18.93 -13.00 8.94
N LEU A 17 19.48 -12.05 8.18
CA LEU A 17 18.72 -11.04 7.42
C LEU A 17 17.99 -11.69 6.24
N LEU A 18 18.59 -12.72 5.63
CA LEU A 18 17.97 -13.51 4.56
C LEU A 18 16.91 -14.49 5.08
N LYS A 19 17.08 -15.04 6.29
CA LYS A 19 16.13 -15.95 6.95
C LYS A 19 14.87 -15.22 7.44
N GLU A 20 14.96 -13.94 7.82
CA GLU A 20 13.76 -13.12 8.06
C GLU A 20 13.08 -12.63 6.76
N THR A 21 13.83 -12.57 5.65
CA THR A 21 13.31 -12.08 4.35
C THR A 21 12.89 -13.20 3.39
N ILE A 22 13.22 -14.46 3.67
CA ILE A 22 12.77 -15.61 2.87
C ILE A 22 12.14 -16.69 3.77
N PRO A 23 10.82 -16.63 3.98
CA PRO A 23 10.04 -17.83 4.14
C PRO A 23 9.09 -17.97 2.95
N GLY A 24 9.04 -19.18 2.39
CA GLY A 24 8.06 -19.59 1.39
C GLY A 24 6.66 -19.11 1.78
N LYS A 25 6.12 -18.20 0.95
CA LYS A 25 4.88 -17.42 1.10
C LYS A 25 5.01 -16.20 2.02
N ARG A 26 5.07 -15.03 1.37
CA ARG A 26 4.95 -13.64 1.91
C ARG A 26 3.80 -13.42 2.91
N THR A 27 2.90 -14.38 3.08
CA THR A 27 1.70 -14.36 3.93
C THR A 27 1.94 -14.68 5.41
N ASP A 28 3.13 -15.16 5.78
CA ASP A 28 3.41 -15.67 7.14
C ASP A 28 4.30 -14.75 7.99
N ASN A 29 4.78 -13.63 7.43
CA ASN A 29 5.48 -12.62 8.21
C ASN A 29 4.49 -11.82 9.10
N LYS A 30 4.65 -11.93 10.42
CA LYS A 30 3.87 -11.19 11.44
C LYS A 30 3.80 -9.69 11.14
N TRP A 31 4.91 -9.09 10.71
CA TRP A 31 5.00 -7.66 10.40
C TRP A 31 4.11 -7.26 9.23
N TRP A 32 4.07 -8.09 8.18
CA TRP A 32 3.21 -7.84 7.02
C TRP A 32 1.72 -7.88 7.38
N ARG A 33 1.33 -8.77 8.30
CA ARG A 33 -0.05 -8.82 8.81
C ARG A 33 -0.39 -7.58 9.61
N LEU A 34 0.51 -7.13 10.49
CA LEU A 34 0.34 -5.91 11.27
C LEU A 34 0.25 -4.66 10.38
N GLU A 35 1.09 -4.59 9.34
CA GLU A 35 1.04 -3.52 8.35
C GLU A 35 -0.30 -3.50 7.61
N THR A 36 -0.81 -4.66 7.20
CA THR A 36 -2.14 -4.75 6.60
C THR A 36 -3.23 -4.21 7.54
N PHE A 37 -3.18 -4.56 8.83
CA PHE A 37 -4.15 -4.06 9.81
C PHE A 37 -4.00 -2.56 10.10
N ARG A 38 -2.79 -2.02 10.03
CA ARG A 38 -2.55 -0.57 10.11
C ARG A 38 -3.33 0.18 9.02
N PHE A 39 -3.46 -0.38 7.82
CA PHE A 39 -4.20 0.27 6.72
C PHE A 39 -5.69 -0.05 6.71
N THR A 40 -6.14 -1.10 7.40
CA THR A 40 -7.57 -1.47 7.49
C THR A 40 -8.21 -1.17 8.83
N PHE A 41 -7.54 -0.45 9.73
CA PHE A 41 -8.03 -0.18 11.11
C PHE A 41 -9.41 0.50 11.14
N ASN A 42 -9.63 1.47 10.25
CA ASN A 42 -10.90 2.20 10.08
C ASN A 42 -11.94 1.43 9.25
N SER A 43 -11.73 0.13 8.99
CA SER A 43 -12.67 -0.68 8.23
C SER A 43 -13.57 -1.51 9.14
N ASP A 44 -14.78 -1.78 8.69
CA ASP A 44 -15.76 -2.46 9.53
C ASP A 44 -15.53 -3.96 9.71
N GLY A 45 -15.95 -4.44 10.88
CA GLY A 45 -16.16 -5.85 11.17
C GLY A 45 -14.92 -6.72 11.00
N ARG A 46 -14.99 -7.68 10.08
CA ARG A 46 -13.91 -8.66 9.86
C ARG A 46 -12.71 -8.07 9.11
N ARG A 47 -12.87 -6.94 8.42
CA ARG A 47 -11.83 -6.31 7.59
C ARG A 47 -10.68 -5.73 8.43
N ARG A 48 -10.93 -5.39 9.70
CA ARG A 48 -9.89 -4.94 10.66
C ARG A 48 -9.34 -6.03 11.58
N ARG A 49 -9.87 -7.26 11.51
CA ARG A 49 -9.52 -8.37 12.43
C ARG A 49 -8.93 -9.59 11.74
N CYS A 50 -9.42 -9.93 10.55
CA CYS A 50 -9.09 -11.17 9.86
C CYS A 50 -8.19 -10.89 8.65
N PHE A 51 -6.92 -11.32 8.70
CA PHE A 51 -5.93 -11.03 7.64
C PHE A 51 -6.39 -11.48 6.25
N LYS A 52 -6.96 -12.69 6.15
CA LYS A 52 -7.49 -13.27 4.89
C LYS A 52 -8.54 -12.38 4.21
N ILE A 53 -9.23 -11.53 4.98
CA ILE A 53 -10.25 -10.59 4.48
C ILE A 53 -9.65 -9.18 4.33
N ALA A 54 -8.82 -8.75 5.28
CA ALA A 54 -8.19 -7.44 5.32
C ALA A 54 -7.29 -7.20 4.10
N TYR A 55 -6.45 -8.19 3.74
CA TYR A 55 -5.48 -8.07 2.67
C TYR A 55 -6.10 -7.81 1.28
N PRO A 56 -7.03 -8.65 0.78
CA PRO A 56 -7.65 -8.38 -0.52
C PRO A 56 -8.44 -7.07 -0.53
N TYR A 57 -9.07 -6.71 0.60
CA TYR A 57 -9.77 -5.44 0.75
C TYR A 57 -8.81 -4.24 0.62
N MET A 58 -7.68 -4.25 1.36
CA MET A 58 -6.65 -3.22 1.30
C MET A 58 -6.12 -3.06 -0.14
N LYS A 59 -5.76 -4.17 -0.79
CA LYS A 59 -5.26 -4.18 -2.17
C LYS A 59 -6.27 -3.53 -3.13
N ASN A 60 -7.56 -3.87 -3.02
CA ASN A 60 -8.58 -3.27 -3.86
C ASN A 60 -8.76 -1.77 -3.57
N ARG A 61 -8.70 -1.35 -2.30
CA ARG A 61 -8.77 0.08 -1.92
C ARG A 61 -7.62 0.88 -2.53
N TRP A 62 -6.41 0.35 -2.54
CA TRP A 62 -5.27 1.02 -3.19
C TRP A 62 -5.46 1.14 -4.70
N ARG A 63 -5.94 0.09 -5.37
CA ARG A 63 -6.29 0.16 -6.79
C ARG A 63 -7.33 1.25 -7.07
N LEU A 64 -8.39 1.30 -6.27
CA LEU A 64 -9.43 2.33 -6.40
C LEU A 64 -8.91 3.72 -6.10
N ALA A 65 -8.02 3.89 -5.12
CA ALA A 65 -7.41 5.18 -4.82
C ALA A 65 -6.57 5.69 -5.99
N SER A 66 -5.73 4.84 -6.60
CA SER A 66 -4.95 5.20 -7.79
C SER A 66 -5.85 5.56 -8.96
N ARG A 67 -6.90 4.76 -9.20
CA ARG A 67 -7.90 5.05 -10.23
C ARG A 67 -8.59 6.39 -9.99
N ASN A 68 -9.09 6.62 -8.78
CA ASN A 68 -9.81 7.86 -8.45
C ASN A 68 -8.93 9.11 -8.56
N ARG A 69 -7.61 9.00 -8.31
CA ARG A 69 -6.68 10.12 -8.57
C ARG A 69 -6.62 10.50 -10.06
N GLN A 70 -6.75 9.53 -10.96
CA GLN A 70 -6.78 9.79 -12.40
C GLN A 70 -8.10 10.44 -12.83
N PHE A 71 -9.23 10.03 -12.24
CA PHE A 71 -10.55 10.59 -12.57
C PHE A 71 -10.88 11.90 -11.85
N LYS A 72 -10.23 12.22 -10.72
CA LYS A 72 -10.49 13.43 -9.95
C LYS A 72 -10.51 14.72 -10.82
N PRO A 73 -9.50 15.00 -11.67
CA PRO A 73 -9.52 16.23 -12.47
C PRO A 73 -10.67 16.29 -13.48
N ILE A 74 -11.13 15.13 -13.98
CA ILE A 74 -12.27 15.04 -14.90
C ILE A 74 -13.56 15.43 -14.18
N PHE A 75 -13.81 14.86 -13.01
CA PHE A 75 -14.98 15.19 -12.20
C PHE A 75 -14.95 16.63 -11.68
N ASP A 76 -13.76 17.15 -11.32
CA ASP A 76 -13.62 18.54 -10.91
C ASP A 76 -13.98 19.50 -12.06
N ALA A 77 -13.59 19.19 -13.31
CA ALA A 77 -13.93 19.99 -14.48
C ALA A 77 -15.44 19.95 -14.77
N GLU A 78 -16.03 18.76 -14.81
CA GLU A 78 -17.48 18.58 -15.00
C GLU A 78 -18.30 19.35 -13.95
N LEU A 79 -17.86 19.31 -12.69
CA LEU A 79 -18.50 20.08 -11.61
C LEU A 79 -18.41 21.60 -11.83
N GLN A 80 -17.30 22.10 -12.39
CA GLN A 80 -17.18 23.53 -12.69
C GLN A 80 -18.09 23.94 -13.84
N ASP A 81 -18.16 23.15 -14.91
CA ASP A 81 -19.07 23.41 -16.03
C ASP A 81 -20.52 23.48 -15.53
N THR A 82 -20.93 22.51 -14.70
CA THR A 82 -22.27 22.50 -14.09
C THR A 82 -22.57 23.76 -13.26
N ARG A 83 -21.56 24.31 -12.58
CA ARG A 83 -21.71 25.54 -11.78
C ARG A 83 -21.84 26.78 -12.65
N ILE A 84 -21.14 26.83 -13.78
CA ILE A 84 -21.23 27.92 -14.75
C ILE A 84 -22.64 27.92 -15.36
N ASP A 85 -23.11 26.76 -15.81
CA ASP A 85 -24.43 26.61 -16.40
C ASP A 85 -25.55 27.00 -15.43
N ALA A 86 -25.42 26.65 -14.15
CA ALA A 86 -26.41 27.01 -13.13
C ALA A 86 -26.40 28.51 -12.77
N ALA A 87 -25.34 29.24 -13.09
CA ALA A 87 -25.20 30.67 -12.81
C ALA A 87 -25.64 31.56 -13.99
N ALA A 88 -25.76 31.00 -15.20
CA ALA A 88 -26.21 31.67 -16.42
C ALA A 88 -27.75 31.79 -16.47
#